data_AF-A0A9D9HRH3-F1
#
_entry.id   AF-A0A9D9HRH3-F1
#
_cell.length_a   1.000
_cell.length_b   1.000
_cell.length_c   1.000
_cell.angle_alpha   90.00
_cell.angle_beta   90.00
_cell.angle_gamma   90.00
#
_symmetry.space_group_name_H-M   'P 1'
#
loop_
_entity.id
_entity.type
_entity.pdbx_description
1 polymer ?
#
loop_
_entity_poly.entity_id
_entity_poly.type
_entity_poly.pdbx_seq_one_letter_code
_entity_poly.pdbx_strand_id
1 'polypeptide(L)'
;MPLLSIITINRNNAQGLKKTIESVVTQTETDFGDVEYIIIDGNSTDGSKEIIKDFAGNPEYKDKITYWVSEPDTGIYNAMNKGIKKATGVYCLFLNSGDYLIENNLHNVLAFANKNKDADIIYSDIPEYQGYKKLYFPKTVDENYFIETTICHQNSLIKRTLFEELGLYSEELKIVSDWRFWLICAKANKFFLHTEHPISYLDRTGISNQETSQNLIMEERKKTIKELYPGIYKTIFELIEYKSSTYGSIIKLFGNSKSLEFILKTYRWFARRLVKK
;
A
#
# COMPACT_ATOMS: atom_id res chain seq x y z
N MET A 1 -14.26 7.99 -19.82
CA MET A 1 -14.08 7.13 -18.63
C MET A 1 -12.86 7.68 -17.92
N PRO A 2 -12.96 8.03 -16.63
CA PRO A 2 -11.83 8.63 -15.92
C PRO A 2 -10.62 7.69 -15.94
N LEU A 3 -9.41 8.26 -15.94
CA LEU A 3 -8.19 7.47 -15.83
C LEU A 3 -7.99 6.96 -14.41
N LEU A 4 -8.34 7.78 -13.41
CA LEU A 4 -8.07 7.51 -12.01
C LEU A 4 -9.31 7.70 -11.14
N SER A 5 -9.55 6.74 -10.25
CA SER A 5 -10.45 6.88 -9.10
C SER A 5 -9.62 7.06 -7.83
N ILE A 6 -9.69 8.23 -7.21
CA ILE A 6 -9.12 8.48 -5.88
C ILE A 6 -10.17 8.10 -4.85
N ILE A 7 -9.82 7.22 -3.92
CA ILE A 7 -10.72 6.68 -2.91
C ILE A 7 -10.19 7.07 -1.53
N THR A 8 -10.94 7.93 -0.84
CA THR A 8 -10.65 8.36 0.53
C THR A 8 -11.54 7.61 1.51
N ILE A 9 -10.90 6.94 2.46
CA ILE A 9 -11.57 6.29 3.59
C ILE A 9 -11.42 7.15 4.83
N ASN A 10 -12.54 7.42 5.51
CA ASN A 10 -12.56 8.19 6.74
C ASN A 10 -13.37 7.51 7.83
N ARG A 11 -12.85 7.56 9.07
CA ARG A 11 -13.62 7.23 10.27
C ARG A 11 -13.07 8.01 11.45
N ASN A 12 -13.86 8.95 11.96
CA ASN A 12 -13.52 9.82 13.09
C ASN A 12 -12.15 10.52 12.95
N ASN A 13 -11.85 11.06 11.78
CA ASN A 13 -10.66 11.87 11.53
C ASN A 13 -11.00 13.15 10.73
N ALA A 14 -11.97 13.93 11.21
CA ALA A 14 -12.46 15.15 10.55
C ALA A 14 -11.35 16.10 10.10
N GLN A 15 -10.35 16.33 10.96
CA GLN A 15 -9.25 17.24 10.64
C GLN A 15 -8.28 16.68 9.60
N GLY A 16 -8.02 15.36 9.61
CA GLY A 16 -7.25 14.70 8.56
C GLY A 16 -8.02 14.69 7.24
N LEU A 17 -9.32 14.39 7.30
CA LEU A 17 -10.19 14.31 6.13
C LEU A 17 -10.24 15.64 5.40
N LYS A 18 -10.39 16.74 6.14
CA LYS A 18 -10.37 18.09 5.58
C LYS A 18 -9.09 18.32 4.76
N LYS A 19 -7.93 18.01 5.33
CA LYS A 19 -6.63 18.15 4.65
C LYS A 19 -6.52 17.26 3.41
N THR A 20 -7.01 16.02 3.51
CA THR A 20 -7.03 15.08 2.38
C THR A 20 -7.90 15.60 1.25
N ILE A 21 -9.14 16.02 1.53
CA ILE A 21 -10.05 16.62 0.53
C ILE A 21 -9.42 17.85 -0.10
N GLU A 22 -8.90 18.78 0.71
CA GLU A 22 -8.20 19.98 0.23
C GLU A 22 -7.06 19.62 -0.72
N SER A 23 -6.22 18.64 -0.40
CA SER A 23 -5.10 18.23 -1.25
C SER A 23 -5.50 17.66 -2.61
N VAL A 24 -6.70 17.06 -2.69
CA VAL A 24 -7.26 16.53 -3.93
C VAL A 24 -7.89 17.65 -4.74
N VAL A 25 -8.85 18.39 -4.18
CA VAL A 25 -9.66 19.35 -4.95
C VAL A 25 -8.88 20.60 -5.38
N THR A 26 -7.70 20.86 -4.80
CA THR A 26 -6.84 22.01 -5.12
C THR A 26 -5.77 21.71 -6.18
N GLN A 27 -5.73 20.51 -6.77
CA GLN A 27 -4.81 20.20 -7.88
C GLN A 27 -5.17 21.02 -9.13
N THR A 28 -4.51 22.15 -9.34
CA THR A 28 -4.91 23.14 -10.37
C THR A 28 -4.53 22.73 -11.80
N GLU A 29 -3.47 21.94 -11.96
CA GLU A 29 -2.98 21.47 -13.28
C GLU A 29 -3.63 20.15 -13.73
N THR A 30 -4.63 19.66 -12.99
CA THR A 30 -5.31 18.40 -13.29
C THR A 30 -6.65 18.65 -13.97
N ASP A 31 -6.88 17.99 -15.10
CA ASP A 31 -8.21 17.88 -15.66
C ASP A 31 -9.03 16.86 -14.85
N PHE A 32 -10.00 17.35 -14.08
CA PHE A 32 -10.90 16.51 -13.30
C PHE A 32 -11.87 15.69 -14.17
N GLY A 33 -11.93 15.92 -15.48
CA GLY A 33 -12.58 14.99 -16.41
C GLY A 33 -11.93 13.60 -16.43
N ASP A 34 -10.64 13.51 -16.08
CA ASP A 34 -9.88 12.25 -15.99
C ASP A 34 -9.81 11.68 -14.57
N VAL A 35 -10.42 12.33 -13.58
CA VAL A 35 -10.34 11.94 -12.16
C VAL A 35 -11.73 11.82 -11.54
N GLU A 36 -11.99 10.66 -10.97
CA GLU A 36 -13.13 10.40 -10.10
C GLU A 36 -12.68 10.50 -8.64
N TYR A 37 -13.37 11.30 -7.82
CA TYR A 37 -13.08 11.39 -6.39
C TYR A 37 -14.21 10.81 -5.55
N ILE A 38 -13.90 9.78 -4.78
CA ILE A 38 -14.82 8.96 -4.00
C ILE A 38 -14.46 9.07 -2.52
N ILE A 39 -15.41 9.47 -1.69
CA ILE A 39 -15.23 9.57 -0.24
C ILE A 39 -16.17 8.59 0.47
N ILE A 40 -15.61 7.65 1.22
CA ILE A 40 -16.35 6.69 2.04
C ILE A 40 -16.11 7.01 3.51
N ASP A 41 -17.13 7.55 4.17
CA ASP A 41 -17.11 7.82 5.60
C ASP A 41 -17.83 6.71 6.39
N GLY A 42 -17.15 6.17 7.41
CA GLY A 42 -17.60 5.08 8.26
C GLY A 42 -18.67 5.44 9.29
N ASN A 43 -19.58 6.37 8.95
CA ASN A 43 -20.55 7.00 9.84
C ASN A 43 -19.89 7.68 11.05
N SER A 44 -18.98 8.60 10.76
CA SER A 44 -18.23 9.35 11.77
C SER A 44 -19.13 10.30 12.57
N THR A 45 -18.72 10.58 13.81
CA THR A 45 -19.48 11.43 14.76
C THR A 45 -18.72 12.70 15.17
N ASP A 46 -17.66 13.05 14.44
CA ASP A 46 -16.70 14.10 14.79
C ASP A 46 -16.77 15.34 13.88
N GLY A 47 -17.83 15.48 13.10
CA GLY A 47 -17.99 16.55 12.11
C GLY A 47 -17.52 16.20 10.70
N SER A 48 -17.00 14.99 10.46
CA SER A 48 -16.53 14.57 9.13
C SER A 48 -17.61 14.67 8.05
N LYS A 49 -18.86 14.31 8.38
CA LYS A 49 -19.98 14.35 7.43
C LYS A 49 -20.31 15.78 6.98
N GLU A 50 -20.25 16.72 7.90
CA GLU A 50 -20.46 18.15 7.66
C GLU A 50 -19.36 18.68 6.75
N ILE A 51 -18.10 18.33 7.01
CA ILE A 51 -16.96 18.69 6.14
C ILE A 51 -17.18 18.20 4.71
N ILE A 52 -17.57 16.94 4.52
CA ILE A 52 -17.83 16.40 3.17
C ILE A 52 -18.93 17.19 2.46
N LYS A 53 -20.02 17.50 3.17
CA LYS A 53 -21.13 18.30 2.63
C LYS A 53 -20.70 19.72 2.25
N ASP A 54 -19.85 20.35 3.06
CA ASP A 54 -19.36 21.70 2.80
C ASP A 54 -18.54 21.75 1.51
N PHE A 55 -17.62 20.80 1.31
CA PHE A 55 -16.86 20.70 0.06
C PHE A 55 -17.74 20.31 -1.14
N ALA A 56 -18.65 19.34 -0.98
CA ALA A 56 -19.54 18.89 -2.05
C ALA A 56 -20.60 19.93 -2.44
N GLY A 57 -20.94 20.85 -1.54
CA GLY A 57 -21.86 21.96 -1.79
C GLY A 57 -21.17 23.24 -2.28
N ASN A 58 -19.84 23.33 -2.12
CA ASN A 58 -19.09 24.51 -2.54
C ASN A 58 -19.05 24.62 -4.09
N PRO A 59 -19.48 25.74 -4.69
CA PRO A 59 -19.47 25.92 -6.15
C PRO A 59 -18.10 25.71 -6.82
N GLU A 60 -16.99 25.93 -6.11
CA GLU A 60 -15.63 25.75 -6.61
C GLU A 60 -15.20 24.27 -6.66
N TYR A 61 -15.74 23.43 -5.78
CA TYR A 61 -15.27 22.04 -5.57
C TYR A 61 -16.32 20.97 -5.85
N LYS A 62 -17.60 21.33 -5.94
CA LYS A 62 -18.71 20.36 -6.10
C LYS A 62 -18.51 19.39 -7.27
N ASP A 63 -17.97 19.87 -8.38
CA ASP A 63 -17.79 19.07 -9.60
C ASP A 63 -16.49 18.23 -9.53
N LYS A 64 -15.68 18.40 -8.48
CA LYS A 64 -14.46 17.63 -8.19
C LYS A 64 -14.70 16.47 -7.23
N ILE A 65 -15.87 16.38 -6.58
CA ILE A 65 -16.27 15.24 -5.72
C ILE A 65 -17.34 14.45 -6.45
N THR A 66 -16.97 13.31 -7.01
CA THR A 66 -17.85 12.51 -7.87
C THR A 66 -18.84 11.68 -7.06
N TYR A 67 -18.42 11.16 -5.90
CA TYR A 67 -19.28 10.36 -5.03
C TYR A 67 -18.86 10.50 -3.58
N TRP A 68 -19.84 10.51 -2.67
CA TRP A 68 -19.58 10.29 -1.26
C TRP A 68 -20.74 9.59 -0.57
N VAL A 69 -20.41 8.89 0.51
CA VAL A 69 -21.40 8.29 1.42
C VAL A 69 -20.87 8.31 2.85
N SER A 70 -21.78 8.47 3.81
CA SER A 70 -21.50 8.34 5.24
C SER A 70 -22.42 7.28 5.81
N GLU A 71 -21.89 6.08 6.03
CA GLU A 71 -22.61 4.89 6.48
C GLU A 71 -21.70 3.93 7.25
N PRO A 72 -22.22 3.10 8.17
CA PRO A 72 -21.39 2.21 8.97
C PRO A 72 -20.54 1.25 8.14
N ASP A 73 -19.29 1.04 8.56
CA ASP A 73 -18.40 -0.01 8.05
C ASP A 73 -17.99 -0.99 9.16
N THR A 74 -17.61 -2.20 8.74
CA THR A 74 -17.08 -3.26 9.64
C THR A 74 -15.56 -3.15 9.83
N GLY A 75 -14.91 -2.19 9.16
CA GLY A 75 -13.47 -1.98 9.18
C GLY A 75 -12.96 -1.26 7.93
N ILE A 76 -11.67 -0.89 7.93
CA ILE A 76 -11.06 -0.10 6.85
C ILE A 76 -11.19 -0.78 5.47
N TYR A 77 -11.00 -2.11 5.40
CA TYR A 77 -11.10 -2.82 4.13
C TYR A 77 -12.52 -2.99 3.63
N ASN A 78 -13.53 -3.02 4.53
CA ASN A 78 -14.92 -2.94 4.13
C ASN A 78 -15.20 -1.58 3.45
N ALA A 79 -14.69 -0.49 4.02
CA ALA A 79 -14.81 0.84 3.43
C ALA A 79 -14.02 0.96 2.10
N MET A 80 -12.79 0.45 2.02
CA MET A 80 -12.03 0.37 0.76
C MET A 80 -12.80 -0.42 -0.31
N ASN A 81 -13.39 -1.55 0.05
CA ASN A 81 -14.19 -2.37 -0.86
C ASN A 81 -15.46 -1.65 -1.34
N LYS A 82 -16.12 -0.86 -0.49
CA LYS A 82 -17.22 0.02 -0.91
C LYS A 82 -16.74 1.05 -1.94
N GLY A 83 -15.57 1.65 -1.71
CA GLY A 83 -14.94 2.57 -2.66
C GLY A 83 -14.63 1.91 -4.01
N ILE A 84 -14.02 0.72 -4.00
CA ILE A 84 -13.71 -0.06 -5.22
C ILE A 84 -14.99 -0.32 -6.03
N LYS A 85 -16.09 -0.69 -5.38
CA LYS A 85 -17.38 -0.97 -6.03
C LYS A 85 -18.03 0.27 -6.65
N LYS A 86 -17.61 1.47 -6.25
CA LYS A 86 -18.07 2.75 -6.82
C LYS A 86 -17.13 3.27 -7.89
N ALA A 87 -15.86 2.86 -7.85
CA ALA A 87 -14.84 3.29 -8.79
C ALA A 87 -15.17 2.89 -10.23
N THR A 88 -15.01 3.83 -11.15
CA THR A 88 -15.17 3.65 -12.60
C THR A 88 -13.88 3.94 -13.38
N GLY A 89 -12.84 4.46 -12.71
CA GLY A 89 -11.55 4.75 -13.30
C GLY A 89 -10.79 3.51 -13.75
N VAL A 90 -9.79 3.71 -14.62
CA VAL A 90 -8.88 2.64 -15.03
C VAL A 90 -8.05 2.16 -13.84
N TYR A 91 -7.55 3.11 -13.05
CA TYR A 91 -6.79 2.85 -11.83
C TYR A 91 -7.55 3.34 -10.58
N CYS A 92 -7.26 2.72 -9.45
CA CYS A 92 -7.65 3.16 -8.12
C CYS A 92 -6.41 3.64 -7.35
N LEU A 93 -6.53 4.77 -6.66
CA LEU A 93 -5.57 5.26 -5.67
C LEU A 93 -6.29 5.36 -4.33
N PHE A 94 -5.75 4.73 -3.29
CA PHE A 94 -6.28 4.83 -1.94
C PHE A 94 -5.54 5.93 -1.18
N LEU A 95 -6.26 6.97 -0.77
CA LEU A 95 -5.71 8.10 -0.03
C LEU A 95 -6.51 8.26 1.27
N ASN A 96 -6.10 7.56 2.32
CA ASN A 96 -6.89 7.55 3.56
C ASN A 96 -6.88 8.93 4.21
N SER A 97 -7.92 9.22 5.01
CA SER A 97 -8.01 10.47 5.75
C SER A 97 -6.76 10.70 6.59
N GLY A 98 -6.10 11.84 6.37
CA GLY A 98 -4.81 12.19 6.95
C GLY A 98 -3.69 12.24 5.92
N ASP A 99 -3.73 11.37 4.90
CA ASP A 99 -2.78 11.38 3.77
C ASP A 99 -3.14 12.51 2.79
N TYR A 100 -2.15 13.06 2.06
CA TYR A 100 -2.38 14.18 1.14
C TYR A 100 -1.56 14.00 -0.14
N LEU A 101 -2.18 14.37 -1.26
CA LEU A 101 -1.48 14.41 -2.54
C LEU A 101 -0.37 15.46 -2.51
N ILE A 102 0.67 15.19 -3.29
CA ILE A 102 1.70 16.20 -3.56
C ILE A 102 1.08 17.29 -4.43
N GLU A 103 1.29 18.54 -4.04
CA GLU A 103 0.81 19.72 -4.74
C GLU A 103 1.30 19.71 -6.19
N ASN A 104 0.37 19.94 -7.13
CA ASN A 104 0.63 20.07 -8.57
C ASN A 104 1.44 18.93 -9.18
N ASN A 105 1.31 17.70 -8.66
CA ASN A 105 2.00 16.54 -9.23
C ASN A 105 1.07 15.47 -9.82
N LEU A 106 -0.24 15.56 -9.53
CA LEU A 106 -1.20 14.57 -10.02
C LEU A 106 -1.22 14.49 -11.56
N HIS A 107 -1.03 15.62 -12.26
CA HIS A 107 -0.96 15.63 -13.73
C HIS A 107 0.20 14.78 -14.29
N ASN A 108 1.38 14.79 -13.64
CA ASN A 108 2.53 13.97 -14.04
C ASN A 108 2.25 12.49 -13.82
N VAL A 109 1.63 12.16 -12.68
CA VAL A 109 1.22 10.80 -12.34
C VAL A 109 0.22 10.26 -13.38
N LEU A 110 -0.79 11.06 -13.75
CA LEU A 110 -1.77 10.71 -14.78
C LEU A 110 -1.12 10.57 -16.16
N ALA A 111 -0.24 11.49 -16.56
CA ALA A 111 0.49 11.41 -17.83
C ALA A 111 1.34 10.14 -17.93
N PHE A 112 2.05 9.78 -16.84
CA PHE A 112 2.82 8.55 -16.75
C PHE A 112 1.92 7.32 -16.85
N ALA A 113 0.82 7.27 -16.11
CA ALA A 113 -0.12 6.15 -16.14
C ALA A 113 -0.80 5.98 -17.51
N ASN A 114 -1.12 7.10 -18.18
CA ASN A 114 -1.73 7.09 -19.51
C ASN A 114 -0.78 6.54 -20.59
N LYS A 115 0.53 6.80 -20.44
CA LYS A 115 1.59 6.28 -21.33
C LYS A 115 1.89 4.80 -21.09
N ASN A 116 1.72 4.32 -19.86
CA ASN A 116 2.07 2.95 -19.43
C ASN A 116 0.81 2.17 -19.00
N LYS A 117 -0.21 2.09 -19.88
CA LYS A 117 -1.49 1.41 -19.59
C LYS A 117 -1.38 -0.11 -19.49
N ASP A 118 -0.27 -0.68 -19.94
CA ASP A 118 0.10 -2.08 -19.79
C ASP A 118 0.48 -2.44 -18.35
N ALA A 119 0.91 -1.48 -17.53
CA ALA A 119 1.12 -1.70 -16.11
C ALA A 119 -0.18 -2.09 -15.41
N ASP A 120 -0.10 -3.08 -14.52
CA ASP A 120 -1.22 -3.47 -13.66
C ASP A 120 -1.20 -2.66 -12.37
N ILE A 121 0.00 -2.39 -11.84
CA ILE A 121 0.22 -1.57 -10.65
C ILE A 121 1.36 -0.61 -10.94
N ILE A 122 1.14 0.69 -10.73
CA ILE A 122 2.18 1.72 -10.80
C ILE A 122 2.47 2.19 -9.38
N TYR A 123 3.72 2.23 -8.97
CA TYR A 123 4.09 2.63 -7.61
C TYR A 123 5.29 3.57 -7.59
N SER A 124 5.39 4.39 -6.54
CA SER A 124 6.45 5.39 -6.40
C SER A 124 7.13 5.31 -5.05
N ASP A 125 8.31 5.92 -4.96
CA ASP A 125 8.94 6.24 -3.68
C ASP A 125 8.04 7.15 -2.85
N ILE A 126 8.22 7.12 -1.52
CA ILE A 126 7.55 8.07 -0.61
C ILE A 126 8.52 9.20 -0.33
N PRO A 127 8.19 10.47 -0.64
CA PRO A 127 9.08 11.60 -0.43
C PRO A 127 9.33 11.87 1.07
N GLU A 128 10.37 12.65 1.35
CA GLU A 128 10.60 13.18 2.69
C GLU A 128 9.55 14.26 3.02
N TYR A 129 9.00 14.20 4.23
CA TYR A 129 7.99 15.16 4.68
C TYR A 129 7.88 15.20 6.20
N GLN A 130 7.72 16.41 6.77
CA GLN A 130 7.58 16.63 8.22
C GLN A 130 8.59 15.87 9.09
N GLY A 131 9.86 15.82 8.66
CA GLY A 131 10.95 15.13 9.38
C GLY A 131 11.00 13.62 9.16
N TYR A 132 10.07 13.03 8.41
CA TYR A 132 10.14 11.64 7.99
C TYR A 132 11.03 11.48 6.76
N LYS A 133 12.01 10.60 6.85
CA LYS A 133 12.91 10.30 5.74
C LYS A 133 12.17 9.71 4.54
N LYS A 134 12.68 10.06 3.35
CA LYS A 134 12.30 9.44 2.08
C LYS A 134 12.46 7.92 2.14
N LEU A 135 11.49 7.19 1.58
CA LEU A 135 11.54 5.74 1.41
C LEU A 135 11.65 5.39 -0.06
N TYR A 136 12.63 4.56 -0.39
CA TYR A 136 12.91 4.11 -1.74
C TYR A 136 12.41 2.68 -1.94
N PHE A 137 11.79 2.41 -3.08
CA PHE A 137 11.43 1.07 -3.50
C PHE A 137 12.31 0.61 -4.68
N PRO A 138 12.52 -0.70 -4.85
CA PRO A 138 13.20 -1.21 -6.03
C PRO A 138 12.45 -0.83 -7.30
N LYS A 139 13.16 -0.75 -8.45
CA LYS A 139 12.51 -0.55 -9.76
C LYS A 139 11.67 -1.74 -10.21
N THR A 140 12.00 -2.93 -9.71
CA THR A 140 11.33 -4.20 -10.01
C THR A 140 11.05 -4.90 -8.70
N VAL A 141 9.81 -5.34 -8.52
CA VAL A 141 9.35 -6.10 -7.35
C VAL A 141 8.73 -7.41 -7.82
N ASP A 142 8.87 -8.45 -7.01
CA ASP A 142 8.38 -9.79 -7.29
C ASP A 142 7.74 -10.43 -6.06
N GLU A 143 7.30 -11.68 -6.19
CA GLU A 143 6.68 -12.45 -5.09
C GLU A 143 7.61 -12.55 -3.86
N ASN A 144 8.91 -12.74 -4.06
CA ASN A 144 9.89 -12.84 -2.96
C ASN A 144 10.04 -11.52 -2.21
N TYR A 145 10.06 -10.40 -2.94
CA TYR A 145 10.07 -9.06 -2.34
C TYR A 145 8.87 -8.88 -1.41
N PHE A 146 7.67 -9.23 -1.86
CA PHE A 146 6.46 -9.06 -1.05
C PHE A 146 6.37 -10.05 0.11
N ILE A 147 6.96 -11.25 0.03
CA ILE A 147 7.01 -12.15 1.19
C ILE A 147 7.74 -11.46 2.36
N GLU A 148 8.81 -10.72 2.07
CA GLU A 148 9.68 -10.10 3.08
C GLU A 148 9.27 -8.69 3.46
N THR A 149 8.67 -7.93 2.54
CA THR A 149 8.38 -6.51 2.74
C THR A 149 7.12 -6.08 1.97
N THR A 150 6.96 -4.79 1.73
CA THR A 150 5.80 -4.22 1.04
C THR A 150 6.18 -2.96 0.27
N ILE A 151 5.32 -2.57 -0.66
CA ILE A 151 5.21 -1.18 -1.14
C ILE A 151 4.07 -0.47 -0.43
N CYS A 152 3.97 0.85 -0.59
CA CYS A 152 2.94 1.67 0.03
C CYS A 152 1.73 1.85 -0.89
N HIS A 153 0.54 1.46 -0.43
CA HIS A 153 -0.69 1.58 -1.22
C HIS A 153 -1.08 3.03 -1.53
N GLN A 154 -0.76 3.97 -0.63
CA GLN A 154 -1.02 5.40 -0.86
C GLN A 154 -0.11 6.01 -1.93
N ASN A 155 0.98 5.32 -2.28
CA ASN A 155 1.87 5.65 -3.39
C ASN A 155 1.81 4.54 -4.46
N SER A 156 0.62 3.95 -4.66
CA SER A 156 0.37 2.96 -5.70
C SER A 156 -0.96 3.21 -6.41
N LEU A 157 -0.94 3.22 -7.75
CA LEU A 157 -2.11 3.13 -8.60
C LEU A 157 -2.36 1.66 -8.93
N ILE A 158 -3.56 1.16 -8.64
CA ILE A 158 -3.94 -0.24 -8.84
C ILE A 158 -4.96 -0.31 -9.96
N LYS A 159 -4.70 -1.07 -11.03
CA LYS A 159 -5.67 -1.23 -12.11
C LYS A 159 -6.95 -1.82 -11.54
N ARG A 160 -8.08 -1.11 -11.70
CA ARG A 160 -9.36 -1.42 -11.05
C ARG A 160 -9.84 -2.84 -11.35
N THR A 161 -9.60 -3.32 -12.58
CA THR A 161 -10.00 -4.66 -13.03
C THR A 161 -9.29 -5.78 -12.27
N LEU A 162 -8.17 -5.53 -11.58
CA LEU A 162 -7.54 -6.53 -10.72
C LEU A 162 -8.44 -6.95 -9.55
N PHE A 163 -9.28 -6.05 -9.04
CA PHE A 163 -10.22 -6.38 -7.98
C PHE A 163 -11.40 -7.24 -8.45
N GLU A 164 -11.74 -7.15 -9.74
CA GLU A 164 -12.73 -8.02 -10.37
C GLU A 164 -12.12 -9.40 -10.68
N GLU A 165 -10.87 -9.41 -11.15
CA GLU A 165 -10.15 -10.62 -11.55
C GLU A 165 -9.66 -11.46 -10.36
N LEU A 166 -9.01 -10.82 -9.38
CA LEU A 166 -8.30 -11.47 -8.27
C LEU A 166 -9.04 -11.38 -6.94
N GLY A 167 -10.16 -10.67 -6.91
CA GLY A 167 -10.98 -10.44 -5.72
C GLY A 167 -10.64 -9.15 -4.99
N LEU A 168 -11.56 -8.76 -4.10
CA LEU A 168 -11.44 -7.57 -3.26
C LEU A 168 -10.47 -7.77 -2.09
N TYR A 169 -10.19 -6.70 -1.34
CA TYR A 169 -9.45 -6.83 -0.08
C TYR A 169 -10.18 -7.75 0.89
N SER A 170 -9.43 -8.59 1.59
CA SER A 170 -9.97 -9.42 2.68
C SER A 170 -10.38 -8.54 3.85
N GLU A 171 -11.67 -8.61 4.21
CA GLU A 171 -12.24 -7.91 5.38
C GLU A 171 -11.98 -8.66 6.70
N GLU A 172 -11.41 -9.87 6.65
CA GLU A 172 -10.98 -10.61 7.84
C GLU A 172 -9.66 -10.09 8.44
N LEU A 173 -8.90 -9.36 7.64
CA LEU A 173 -7.65 -8.73 8.05
C LEU A 173 -7.94 -7.29 8.50
N LYS A 174 -7.17 -6.78 9.45
CA LYS A 174 -7.35 -5.43 10.00
C LYS A 174 -6.26 -4.47 9.56
N ILE A 175 -5.06 -4.95 9.22
CA ILE A 175 -3.90 -4.08 8.94
C ILE A 175 -3.16 -4.42 7.65
N VAL A 176 -3.14 -5.68 7.19
CA VAL A 176 -2.24 -6.10 6.08
C VAL A 176 -2.96 -6.61 4.82
N SER A 177 -4.22 -6.25 4.60
CA SER A 177 -4.99 -6.74 3.43
C SER A 177 -4.50 -6.17 2.10
N ASP A 178 -3.98 -4.94 2.10
CA ASP A 178 -3.25 -4.34 0.98
C ASP A 178 -1.99 -5.13 0.65
N TRP A 179 -1.18 -5.46 1.66
CA TRP A 179 -0.01 -6.31 1.49
C TRP A 179 -0.36 -7.72 1.00
N ARG A 180 -1.44 -8.32 1.52
CA ARG A 180 -1.97 -9.60 1.01
C ARG A 180 -2.33 -9.49 -0.48
N PHE A 181 -2.92 -8.38 -0.90
CA PHE A 181 -3.29 -8.15 -2.29
C PHE A 181 -2.06 -8.03 -3.20
N TRP A 182 -0.96 -7.41 -2.73
CA TRP A 182 0.32 -7.42 -3.46
C TRP A 182 0.86 -8.82 -3.71
N LEU A 183 0.81 -9.70 -2.71
CA LEU A 183 1.21 -11.10 -2.87
C LEU A 183 0.33 -11.82 -3.91
N ILE A 184 -0.98 -11.59 -3.90
CA ILE A 184 -1.90 -12.20 -4.88
C ILE A 184 -1.58 -11.71 -6.29
N CYS A 185 -1.36 -10.40 -6.47
CA CYS A 185 -0.99 -9.82 -7.75
C CYS A 185 0.36 -10.35 -8.25
N ALA A 186 1.37 -10.39 -7.38
CA ALA A 186 2.70 -10.91 -7.74
C ALA A 186 2.66 -12.40 -8.11
N LYS A 187 1.91 -13.21 -7.35
CA LYS A 187 1.68 -14.62 -7.64
C LYS A 187 0.94 -14.85 -8.98
N ALA A 188 0.07 -13.92 -9.35
CA ALA A 188 -0.61 -13.90 -10.63
C ALA A 188 0.22 -13.27 -11.77
N ASN A 189 1.52 -13.01 -11.54
CA ASN A 189 2.45 -12.40 -12.51
C ASN A 189 1.99 -11.04 -13.06
N LYS A 190 1.31 -10.23 -12.23
CA LYS A 190 0.90 -8.87 -12.62
C LYS A 190 2.10 -7.95 -12.77
N PHE A 191 2.00 -7.01 -13.69
CA PHE A 191 3.09 -6.10 -14.02
C PHE A 191 3.12 -4.89 -13.07
N PHE A 192 4.15 -4.84 -12.22
CA PHE A 192 4.45 -3.71 -11.34
C PHE A 192 5.47 -2.77 -11.99
N LEU A 193 5.12 -1.50 -12.13
CA LEU A 193 5.97 -0.47 -12.73
C LEU A 193 6.30 0.63 -11.72
N HIS A 194 7.59 0.84 -11.45
CA HIS A 194 8.03 1.97 -10.63
C HIS A 194 8.01 3.27 -11.43
N THR A 195 7.55 4.36 -10.83
CA THR A 195 7.58 5.72 -11.40
C THR A 195 8.44 6.66 -10.58
N GLU A 196 9.10 7.59 -11.26
CA GLU A 196 9.81 8.71 -10.64
C GLU A 196 8.90 9.79 -10.05
N HIS A 197 7.59 9.74 -10.29
CA HIS A 197 6.62 10.73 -9.81
C HIS A 197 6.00 10.29 -8.48
N PRO A 198 6.45 10.83 -7.33
CA PRO A 198 5.85 10.51 -6.05
C PRO A 198 4.39 10.98 -6.00
N ILE A 199 3.49 10.23 -5.36
CA ILE A 199 2.05 10.50 -5.44
C ILE A 199 1.56 11.28 -4.23
N SER A 200 1.89 10.81 -3.03
CA SER A 200 1.34 11.33 -1.79
C SER A 200 2.35 11.35 -0.67
N TYR A 201 2.06 12.22 0.30
CA TYR A 201 2.65 12.22 1.61
C TYR A 201 1.77 11.44 2.58
N LEU A 202 2.41 10.72 3.51
CA LEU A 202 1.72 9.84 4.44
C LEU A 202 1.54 10.48 5.81
N ASP A 203 0.34 10.36 6.37
CA ASP A 203 0.13 10.53 7.79
C ASP A 203 0.62 9.28 8.53
N ARG A 204 1.72 9.44 9.26
CA ARG A 204 2.37 8.35 10.00
C ARG A 204 1.74 8.08 11.36
N THR A 205 0.58 8.68 11.68
CA THR A 205 -0.16 8.41 12.92
C THR A 205 -1.15 7.23 12.80
N GLY A 206 -1.33 6.71 11.58
CA GLY A 206 -2.21 5.57 11.31
C GLY A 206 -1.85 4.28 12.06
N ILE A 207 -2.83 3.38 12.20
CA ILE A 207 -2.72 2.16 13.01
C ILE A 207 -1.51 1.27 12.63
N SER A 208 -1.15 1.22 11.34
CA SER A 208 -0.02 0.42 10.85
C SER A 208 1.35 0.90 11.34
N ASN A 209 1.45 2.17 11.78
CA ASN A 209 2.68 2.75 12.32
C ASN A 209 2.76 2.68 13.85
N GLN A 210 1.72 2.18 14.53
CA GLN A 210 1.71 2.06 15.98
C GLN A 210 2.47 0.82 16.43
N GLU A 211 3.28 0.95 17.49
CA GLU A 211 4.04 -0.17 18.06
C GLU A 211 3.11 -1.30 18.55
N THR A 212 1.95 -0.92 19.08
CA THR A 212 0.89 -1.84 19.53
C THR A 212 0.36 -2.74 18.41
N SER A 213 0.50 -2.33 17.14
CA SER A 213 0.03 -3.08 15.97
C SER A 213 1.00 -4.15 15.49
N GLN A 214 2.26 -4.14 15.93
CA GLN A 214 3.29 -5.03 15.38
C GLN A 214 2.96 -6.51 15.56
N ASN A 215 2.40 -6.89 16.72
CA ASN A 215 1.96 -8.26 16.98
C ASN A 215 0.83 -8.68 16.03
N LEU A 216 -0.17 -7.81 15.82
CA LEU A 216 -1.28 -8.09 14.93
C LEU A 216 -0.83 -8.20 13.48
N ILE A 217 0.05 -7.29 13.03
CA ILE A 217 0.68 -7.33 11.71
C ILE A 217 1.39 -8.67 11.50
N MET A 218 2.19 -9.11 12.48
CA MET A 218 2.91 -10.38 12.40
C MET A 218 1.96 -11.58 12.29
N GLU A 219 0.90 -11.62 13.11
CA GLU A 219 -0.08 -12.71 13.08
C GLU A 219 -0.88 -12.74 11.78
N GLU A 220 -1.31 -11.58 11.27
CA GLU A 220 -2.01 -11.47 9.98
C GLU A 220 -1.11 -11.84 8.80
N ARG A 221 0.18 -11.45 8.84
CA ARG A 221 1.17 -11.88 7.83
C ARG A 221 1.37 -13.39 7.87
N LYS A 222 1.51 -14.00 9.05
CA LYS A 222 1.61 -15.46 9.20
C LYS A 222 0.37 -16.17 8.66
N LYS A 223 -0.83 -15.69 9.00
CA LYS A 223 -2.10 -16.23 8.48
C LYS A 223 -2.10 -16.19 6.95
N THR A 224 -1.80 -15.03 6.38
CA THR A 224 -1.77 -14.83 4.92
C THR A 224 -0.76 -15.74 4.22
N ILE A 225 0.47 -15.87 4.75
CA ILE A 225 1.48 -16.75 4.14
C ILE A 225 1.05 -18.22 4.21
N LYS A 226 0.43 -18.68 5.32
CA LYS A 226 -0.10 -20.03 5.43
C LYS A 226 -1.19 -20.31 4.38
N GLU A 227 -2.08 -19.34 4.15
CA GLU A 227 -3.17 -19.46 3.18
C GLU A 227 -2.68 -19.45 1.72
N LEU A 228 -1.77 -18.53 1.38
CA LEU A 228 -1.29 -18.37 0.00
C LEU A 228 -0.18 -19.36 -0.38
N TYR A 229 0.54 -19.91 0.61
CA TYR A 229 1.70 -20.80 0.42
C TYR A 229 1.64 -22.07 1.29
N PRO A 230 0.53 -22.83 1.31
CA PRO A 230 0.35 -23.94 2.25
C PRO A 230 1.42 -25.04 2.13
N GLY A 231 2.03 -25.21 0.95
CA GLY A 231 3.08 -26.20 0.72
C GLY A 231 4.48 -25.80 1.23
N ILE A 232 4.75 -24.51 1.40
CA ILE A 232 6.10 -23.99 1.69
C ILE A 232 6.16 -22.97 2.84
N TYR A 233 5.03 -22.66 3.49
CA TYR A 233 4.97 -21.63 4.52
C TYR A 233 5.97 -21.86 5.68
N LYS A 234 6.22 -23.12 6.04
CA LYS A 234 7.21 -23.46 7.08
C LYS A 234 8.61 -23.02 6.66
N THR A 235 9.00 -23.35 5.44
CA THR A 235 10.29 -22.93 4.84
C THR A 235 10.39 -21.42 4.72
N ILE A 236 9.30 -20.74 4.34
CA ILE A 236 9.26 -19.27 4.30
C ILE A 236 9.52 -18.69 5.70
N PHE A 237 8.85 -19.19 6.74
CA PHE A 237 9.05 -18.70 8.10
C PHE A 237 10.45 -18.99 8.64
N GLU A 238 10.99 -20.19 8.41
CA GLU A 238 12.37 -20.52 8.75
C GLU A 238 13.37 -19.59 8.06
N LEU A 239 13.14 -19.25 6.79
CA LEU A 239 13.98 -18.33 6.04
C LEU A 239 13.90 -16.89 6.59
N ILE A 240 12.71 -16.41 6.93
CA ILE A 240 12.50 -15.09 7.53
C ILE A 240 13.20 -15.02 8.90
N GLU A 241 12.99 -16.03 9.75
CA GLU A 241 13.64 -16.14 11.06
C GLU A 241 15.17 -16.15 10.91
N TYR A 242 15.69 -16.98 10.01
CA TYR A 242 17.11 -17.03 9.68
C TYR A 242 17.67 -15.68 9.23
N LYS A 243 16.98 -14.98 8.31
CA LYS A 243 17.38 -13.65 7.81
C LYS A 243 17.36 -12.58 8.90
N SER A 244 16.46 -12.71 9.87
CA SER A 244 16.35 -11.80 11.03
C SER A 244 17.35 -12.11 12.16
N SER A 245 17.94 -13.31 12.14
CA SER A 245 18.91 -13.72 13.16
C SER A 245 20.24 -12.95 13.06
N THR A 246 21.02 -12.99 14.15
CA THR A 246 22.40 -12.48 14.17
C THR A 246 23.24 -13.10 13.07
N TYR A 247 23.01 -14.38 12.77
CA TYR A 247 23.73 -15.10 11.72
C TYR A 247 23.37 -14.61 10.31
N GLY A 248 22.08 -14.33 10.05
CA GLY A 248 21.63 -13.70 8.81
C GLY A 248 22.24 -12.31 8.63
N SER A 249 22.36 -11.53 9.71
CA SER A 249 23.01 -10.21 9.71
C SER A 249 24.50 -10.31 9.39
N ILE A 250 25.22 -11.27 9.97
CA ILE A 250 26.62 -11.54 9.66
C ILE A 250 26.78 -11.92 8.18
N ILE A 251 25.93 -12.81 7.66
CA ILE A 251 25.99 -13.22 6.25
C ILE A 251 25.72 -12.04 5.32
N LYS A 252 24.76 -11.15 5.62
CA LYS A 252 24.55 -9.93 4.81
C LYS A 252 25.79 -9.02 4.80
N LEU A 253 26.46 -8.86 5.93
CA LEU A 253 27.68 -8.04 6.05
C LEU A 253 28.86 -8.60 5.26
N PHE A 254 28.92 -9.92 5.09
CA PHE A 254 30.05 -10.61 4.47
C PHE A 254 29.68 -11.42 3.22
N GLY A 255 28.50 -11.19 2.64
CA GLY A 255 27.80 -12.11 1.72
C GLY A 255 28.53 -12.47 0.43
N ASN A 256 29.60 -11.75 0.10
CA ASN A 256 30.50 -12.04 -1.03
C ASN A 256 31.99 -12.02 -0.63
N SER A 257 32.32 -12.04 0.67
CA SER A 257 33.71 -12.04 1.10
C SER A 257 34.28 -13.47 1.11
N LYS A 258 35.52 -13.61 0.63
CA LYS A 258 36.29 -14.86 0.75
C LYS A 258 36.39 -15.34 2.22
N SER A 259 36.31 -14.40 3.17
CA SER A 259 36.32 -14.69 4.60
C SER A 259 35.04 -15.38 5.07
N LEU A 260 33.85 -15.00 4.59
CA LEU A 260 32.61 -15.70 4.94
C LEU A 260 32.59 -17.10 4.33
N GLU A 261 33.03 -17.24 3.07
CA GLU A 261 33.12 -18.55 2.43
C GLU A 261 34.06 -19.49 3.21
N PHE A 262 35.17 -18.97 3.71
CA PHE A 262 36.09 -19.69 4.59
C PHE A 262 35.44 -20.08 5.93
N ILE A 263 34.75 -19.15 6.60
CA ILE A 263 34.04 -19.40 7.87
C ILE A 263 32.92 -20.45 7.69
N LEU A 264 32.16 -20.37 6.61
CA LEU A 264 31.11 -21.34 6.30
C LEU A 264 31.68 -22.72 5.98
N LYS A 265 32.81 -22.79 5.27
CA LYS A 265 33.53 -24.04 4.99
C LYS A 265 34.06 -24.68 6.28
N THR A 266 34.66 -23.90 7.17
CA THR A 266 35.17 -24.41 8.46
C THR A 266 34.03 -24.84 9.38
N TYR A 267 32.95 -24.06 9.49
CA TYR A 267 31.76 -24.46 10.26
C TYR A 267 31.15 -25.77 9.76
N ARG A 268 30.92 -25.89 8.43
CA ARG A 268 30.39 -27.12 7.82
C ARG A 268 31.31 -28.32 8.07
N TRP A 269 32.62 -28.12 8.08
CA TRP A 269 33.60 -29.15 8.37
C TRP A 269 33.51 -29.64 9.83
N PHE A 270 33.38 -28.73 10.80
CA PHE A 270 33.17 -29.07 12.21
C PHE A 270 31.83 -29.76 12.46
N ALA A 271 30.73 -29.23 11.90
CA ALA A 271 29.39 -29.80 12.05
C ALA A 271 29.31 -31.26 11.54
N ARG A 272 29.96 -31.56 10.41
CA ARG A 272 30.05 -32.94 9.86
C ARG A 272 30.82 -33.91 10.76
N ARG A 273 31.72 -33.42 11.62
CA ARG A 273 32.45 -34.24 12.59
C ARG A 273 31.67 -34.46 13.88
N LEU A 274 30.79 -33.53 14.25
CA LEU A 274 29.93 -33.64 15.43
C LEU A 274 28.76 -34.61 15.22
N VAL A 275 28.27 -34.75 13.97
CA VAL A 275 27.19 -35.70 13.61
C VAL A 275 27.72 -37.13 13.36
N LYS A 276 29.03 -37.35 13.40
CA LYS A 276 29.68 -38.67 13.23
C LYS A 276 30.11 -39.32 14.56
N LYS A 277 29.52 -38.90 15.68
CA LYS A 277 29.57 -39.60 16.98
C LYS A 277 28.13 -39.92 17.40
#